data_AF-A0A7S4MV37-F1
#
_entry.id   AF-A0A7S4MV37-F1
#
_cell.length_a   1.000
_cell.length_b   1.000
_cell.length_c   1.000
_cell.angle_alpha   90.00
_cell.angle_beta   90.00
_cell.angle_gamma   90.00
#
_symmetry.space_group_name_H-M   'P 1'
#
loop_
_entity.id
_entity.type
_entity.pdbx_description
1 polymer ?
#
loop_
_entity_poly.entity_id
_entity_poly.type
_entity_poly.pdbx_seq_one_letter_code
_entity_poly.pdbx_strand_id
1 'polypeptide(L)'
;SVNDMYQYSMPWFVQLFIKAIEDSEKADVIADRLKILADFFTYLLYENICRSLFEAHKMLFSFTVCIKIMQGQKLIDPDEWRFFLSASSGAQVNEPNPSP
;
A
#
# COMPACT_ATOMS: atom_id res chain seq x y z
N SER A 1 15.03 3.82 8.41
CA SER A 1 14.78 3.46 7.01
C SER A 1 14.43 1.98 6.96
N VAL A 2 13.58 1.57 6.01
CA VAL A 2 13.45 0.13 5.69
C VAL A 2 14.75 -0.25 4.96
N ASN A 3 15.33 -1.39 5.34
CA ASN A 3 16.62 -1.98 4.91
C ASN A 3 17.16 -1.52 3.53
N ASP A 4 18.48 -1.27 3.44
CA ASP A 4 19.20 -0.90 2.20
C ASP A 4 18.98 -1.86 1.02
N MET A 5 18.50 -3.08 1.28
CA MET A 5 18.12 -4.05 0.25
C MET A 5 16.88 -3.65 -0.58
N TYR A 6 16.05 -2.69 -0.11
CA TYR A 6 14.78 -2.32 -0.73
C TYR A 6 14.80 -0.90 -1.32
N GLN A 7 15.76 -0.63 -2.19
CA GLN A 7 15.90 0.66 -2.85
C GLN A 7 15.43 0.58 -4.30
N TYR A 8 14.44 1.41 -4.63
CA TYR A 8 13.94 1.60 -5.99
C TYR A 8 14.14 3.04 -6.41
N SER A 9 14.61 3.26 -7.63
CA SER A 9 14.80 4.60 -8.17
C SER A 9 13.50 5.11 -8.79
N MET A 10 13.30 6.43 -8.75
CA MET A 10 12.16 7.06 -9.42
C MET A 10 12.16 6.78 -10.94
N PRO A 11 13.30 6.84 -11.67
CA PRO A 11 13.32 6.46 -13.08
C PRO A 11 12.84 5.03 -13.35
N TRP A 12 13.21 4.06 -12.52
CA TRP A 12 12.72 2.68 -12.64
C TRP A 12 11.19 2.62 -12.48
N PHE A 13 10.65 3.33 -11.50
CA PHE A 13 9.21 3.39 -11.28
C PHE A 13 8.45 3.98 -12.48
N VAL A 14 8.98 5.05 -13.09
CA VAL A 14 8.39 5.65 -14.29
C VAL A 14 8.38 4.67 -15.46
N GLN A 15 9.48 3.93 -15.67
CA GLN A 15 9.54 2.90 -16.70
C GLN A 15 8.51 1.79 -16.46
N LEU A 16 8.33 1.37 -15.20
CA LEU A 16 7.31 0.39 -14.83
C LEU A 16 5.89 0.90 -15.12
N PHE A 17 5.64 2.18 -14.88
CA PHE A 17 4.35 2.82 -15.18
C PHE A 17 4.09 2.93 -16.69
N ILE A 18 5.09 3.33 -17.48
CA ILE A 18 5.00 3.34 -18.95
C ILE A 18 4.69 1.94 -19.47
N LYS A 19 5.42 0.93 -19.00
CA LYS A 19 5.17 -0.48 -19.34
C LYS A 19 3.72 -0.89 -19.04
N ALA A 20 3.18 -0.48 -17.89
CA ALA A 20 1.78 -0.77 -17.58
C ALA A 20 0.79 -0.08 -18.52
N ILE A 21 1.07 1.16 -18.97
CA ILE A 21 0.24 1.83 -19.96
C ILE A 21 0.26 1.05 -21.28
N GLU A 22 1.43 0.60 -21.73
CA GLU A 22 1.62 -0.12 -22.98
C GLU A 22 0.93 -1.49 -22.96
N ASP A 23 1.20 -2.29 -21.93
CA ASP A 23 0.80 -3.70 -21.82
C ASP A 23 -0.64 -3.93 -21.35
N SER A 24 -1.24 -2.96 -20.63
CA SER A 24 -2.62 -3.11 -20.16
C SER A 24 -3.62 -2.99 -21.30
N GLU A 25 -4.70 -3.76 -21.18
CA GLU A 25 -5.83 -3.75 -22.11
C GLU A 25 -6.32 -2.32 -22.38
N LYS A 26 -6.64 -2.05 -23.64
CA LYS A 26 -7.14 -0.75 -24.09
C LYS A 26 -8.67 -0.76 -24.02
N ALA A 27 -9.25 0.39 -23.73
CA ALA A 27 -10.69 0.61 -23.73
C ALA A 27 -10.97 2.01 -24.27
N ASP A 28 -12.04 2.15 -25.04
CA ASP A 28 -12.45 3.42 -25.63
C ASP A 28 -13.05 4.37 -24.58
N VAL A 29 -13.70 3.80 -23.56
CA VAL A 29 -14.24 4.55 -22.44
C VAL A 29 -13.12 4.84 -21.44
N ILE A 30 -12.85 6.13 -21.22
CA ILE A 30 -11.76 6.59 -20.34
C ILE A 30 -11.90 6.04 -18.92
N ALA A 31 -13.12 5.99 -18.38
CA ALA A 31 -13.37 5.47 -17.04
C ALA A 31 -12.97 3.99 -16.91
N ASP A 32 -13.35 3.17 -17.89
CA ASP A 32 -13.00 1.75 -17.91
C ASP A 32 -11.49 1.56 -18.14
N ARG A 33 -10.90 2.37 -19.04
CA ARG A 33 -9.45 2.35 -19.28
C ARG A 33 -8.64 2.65 -18.02
N LEU A 34 -9.10 3.61 -17.21
CA LEU A 34 -8.45 4.01 -15.97
C LEU A 34 -8.53 2.89 -14.93
N LYS A 35 -9.68 2.22 -14.81
CA LYS A 35 -9.84 1.07 -13.92
C LYS A 35 -8.93 -0.09 -14.31
N ILE A 36 -8.94 -0.46 -15.59
CA ILE A 36 -8.07 -1.51 -16.15
C ILE A 36 -6.60 -1.17 -15.87
N LEU A 37 -6.18 0.08 -16.11
CA LEU A 37 -4.81 0.51 -15.86
C LEU A 37 -4.44 0.40 -14.38
N ALA A 38 -5.32 0.86 -13.49
CA ALA A 38 -5.06 0.84 -12.05
C ALA A 38 -4.91 -0.60 -11.54
N ASP A 39 -5.81 -1.50 -11.95
CA ASP A 39 -5.76 -2.92 -11.57
C ASP A 39 -4.49 -3.60 -12.11
N PHE A 40 -4.18 -3.39 -13.41
CA PHE A 40 -2.99 -3.96 -14.03
C PHE A 40 -1.69 -3.42 -13.42
N PHE A 41 -1.58 -2.10 -13.22
CA PHE A 41 -0.41 -1.49 -12.62
C PHE A 41 -0.20 -1.95 -11.17
N THR A 42 -1.28 -2.06 -10.39
CA THR A 42 -1.21 -2.57 -9.01
C THR A 42 -0.63 -3.98 -8.96
N TYR A 43 -1.12 -4.86 -9.83
CA TYR A 43 -0.59 -6.23 -9.95
C TYR A 43 0.87 -6.23 -10.40
N LEU A 44 1.19 -5.50 -11.47
CA LEU A 44 2.54 -5.42 -12.02
C LEU A 44 3.55 -4.91 -10.98
N LEU A 45 3.19 -3.85 -10.25
CA LEU A 45 4.00 -3.29 -9.17
C LEU A 45 4.24 -4.30 -8.06
N TYR A 46 3.17 -4.97 -7.61
CA TYR A 46 3.25 -6.00 -6.57
C TYR A 46 4.22 -7.11 -6.97
N GLU A 47 4.04 -7.65 -8.18
CA GLU A 47 4.85 -8.76 -8.69
C GLU A 47 6.32 -8.35 -8.86
N ASN A 48 6.61 -7.14 -9.34
CA ASN A 48 7.98 -6.66 -9.50
C ASN A 48 8.70 -6.46 -8.17
N ILE A 49 8.02 -5.92 -7.16
CA ILE A 49 8.62 -5.69 -5.83
C ILE A 49 8.77 -7.01 -5.07
N CYS A 50 7.77 -7.90 -5.13
CA CYS A 50 7.81 -9.18 -4.43
C CYS A 50 8.89 -10.14 -4.94
N ARG A 51 9.42 -9.96 -6.17
CA ARG A 51 10.56 -10.74 -6.68
C ARG A 51 11.87 -10.48 -5.91
N SER A 52 12.06 -9.26 -5.43
CA SER A 52 13.25 -8.84 -4.67
C SER A 52 13.04 -8.82 -3.15
N LEU A 53 11.81 -9.07 -2.70
CA LEU A 53 11.44 -9.00 -1.29
C LEU A 53 11.55 -10.38 -0.63
N PHE A 54 12.08 -10.42 0.60
CA PHE A 54 12.02 -11.63 1.41
C PHE A 54 10.57 -11.99 1.72
N GLU A 55 10.25 -13.29 1.76
CA GLU A 55 8.88 -13.78 2.03
C GLU A 55 8.25 -13.15 3.28
N ALA A 56 9.03 -13.02 4.37
CA ALA A 56 8.59 -12.44 5.63
C ALA A 56 8.04 -11.00 5.49
N HIS A 57 8.44 -10.25 4.46
CA HIS A 57 8.02 -8.86 4.26
C HIS A 57 6.90 -8.70 3.21
N LYS A 58 6.61 -9.74 2.42
CA LYS A 58 5.61 -9.65 1.34
C LYS A 58 4.21 -9.33 1.86
N MET A 59 3.82 -9.91 3.00
CA MET A 59 2.52 -9.65 3.62
C MET A 59 2.39 -8.18 4.05
N LEU A 60 3.42 -7.62 4.70
CA LEU A 60 3.41 -6.22 5.13
C LEU A 60 3.36 -5.27 3.92
N PHE A 61 4.09 -5.57 2.86
CA PHE A 61 4.06 -4.79 1.63
C PHE A 61 2.67 -4.85 0.97
N SER A 62 2.09 -6.04 0.80
CA SER A 62 0.73 -6.21 0.25
C SER A 62 -0.31 -5.43 1.06
N PHE A 63 -0.26 -5.55 2.39
CA PHE A 63 -1.12 -4.79 3.29
C PHE A 63 -0.96 -3.29 3.10
N THR A 64 0.27 -2.79 3.00
CA THR A 64 0.55 -1.36 2.79
C THR A 64 -0.02 -0.86 1.46
N VAL A 65 0.15 -1.63 0.37
CA VAL A 65 -0.42 -1.28 -0.95
C VAL A 65 -1.94 -1.20 -0.86
N CYS A 66 -2.59 -2.19 -0.25
CA CYS A 66 -4.04 -2.22 -0.05
C CYS A 66 -4.54 -0.97 0.70
N ILE A 67 -3.94 -0.67 1.85
CA ILE A 67 -4.29 0.52 2.65
C ILE A 67 -4.11 1.80 1.83
N LYS A 68 -3.02 1.93 1.06
CA LYS A 68 -2.78 3.13 0.24
C LYS A 68 -3.81 3.31 -0.87
N ILE A 69 -4.24 2.23 -1.51
CA ILE A 69 -5.30 2.25 -2.53
C ILE A 69 -6.62 2.70 -1.89
N MET A 70 -7.00 2.09 -0.77
CA MET A 70 -8.24 2.41 -0.06
C MET A 70 -8.24 3.84 0.50
N GLN A 71 -7.09 4.35 0.96
CA GLN A 71 -6.91 5.76 1.35
C GLN A 71 -7.14 6.70 0.15
N GLY A 72 -6.60 6.37 -1.02
CA GLY A 72 -6.84 7.13 -2.25
C GLY A 72 -8.32 7.16 -2.67
N GLN A 73 -9.05 6.08 -2.37
CA GLN A 73 -10.50 5.96 -2.59
C GLN A 73 -11.34 6.56 -1.46
N LYS A 74 -10.72 7.11 -0.40
CA LYS A 74 -11.37 7.63 0.80
C LYS A 74 -12.25 6.60 1.52
N LEU A 75 -11.86 5.33 1.48
CA LEU A 75 -12.53 4.22 2.16
C LEU A 75 -11.97 3.96 3.57
N ILE A 76 -10.89 4.64 3.95
CA ILE A 76 -10.27 4.52 5.27
C ILE A 76 -10.28 5.88 5.94
N ASP A 77 -10.82 5.91 7.14
CA ASP A 77 -10.76 7.08 8.01
C ASP A 77 -9.30 7.29 8.50
N PRO A 78 -8.72 8.51 8.32
CA PRO A 78 -7.35 8.80 8.75
C PRO A 78 -7.11 8.63 10.26
N ASP A 79 -8.11 8.94 11.09
CA ASP A 79 -8.04 8.83 12.54
C ASP A 79 -8.12 7.37 12.99
N GLU A 80 -8.98 6.57 12.37
CA GLU A 80 -9.01 5.11 12.59
C GLU A 80 -7.69 4.46 12.19
N TRP A 81 -7.12 4.85 11.04
CA TRP A 81 -5.82 4.36 10.60
C TRP A 81 -4.70 4.75 11.56
N ARG A 82 -4.70 6.00 12.04
CA ARG A 82 -3.73 6.48 13.02
C ARG A 82 -3.85 5.72 14.34
N PHE A 83 -5.08 5.48 14.80
CA PHE A 83 -5.37 4.67 15.97
C PHE A 83 -4.84 3.25 15.78
N PHE A 84 -5.16 2.59 14.67
CA PHE A 84 -4.66 1.24 14.35
C PHE A 84 -3.13 1.13 14.42
N LEU A 85 -2.41 2.14 13.92
CA LEU A 85 -0.94 2.16 13.97
C LEU A 85 -0.35 2.51 15.34
N SER A 86 -1.07 3.28 16.16
CA SER A 86 -0.51 3.95 17.35
C SER A 86 -1.21 3.59 18.67
N ALA A 87 -2.17 2.66 18.67
CA ALA A 87 -3.05 2.34 19.80
C ALA A 87 -2.32 1.99 21.11
N SER A 88 -1.02 1.65 21.07
CA SER A 88 -0.22 1.37 22.26
C SER A 88 0.34 2.60 22.99
N SER A 89 0.19 3.82 22.46
CA SER A 89 0.91 5.01 22.99
C SER A 89 0.16 5.82 24.05
N GLY A 90 -1.01 5.39 24.56
CA GLY A 90 -1.77 6.26 25.46
C GLY A 90 -3.00 5.71 26.18
N ALA A 91 -3.29 4.41 26.16
CA ALA A 91 -4.28 3.84 27.07
C ALA A 91 -3.66 3.67 28.47
N GLN A 92 -3.42 4.77 29.18
CA GLN A 92 -3.42 4.72 30.64
C GLN A 92 -4.83 4.37 31.04
N VAL A 93 -5.10 3.07 31.21
CA VAL A 93 -6.27 2.59 31.92
C VAL A 93 -6.09 3.10 33.35
N ASN A 94 -6.64 4.28 33.63
CA ASN A 94 -6.81 4.79 34.98
C ASN A 94 -7.93 3.98 35.64
N GLU A 95 -7.73 2.68 35.83
CA GLU A 95 -8.55 1.91 36.75
C GLU A 95 -8.09 2.29 38.16
N PRO A 96 -8.97 2.89 39.00
CA PRO A 96 -8.64 3.12 40.38
C PRO A 96 -8.36 1.77 41.03
N ASN A 97 -7.19 1.62 41.67
CA ASN A 97 -6.81 0.41 42.39
C ASN A 97 -7.99 -0.07 43.26
N PRO A 98 -8.53 -1.28 43.05
CA PRO A 98 -9.65 -1.78 43.80
C PRO A 98 -9.21 -2.16 45.23
N SER A 99 -9.11 -1.14 46.08
CA SER A 99 -8.93 -1.14 47.54
C SER A 99 -7.50 -1.38 48.09
N PRO A 100 -7.20 -0.87 49.31
CA PRO A 100 -5.84 -0.74 49.88
C PRO A 100 -5.22 -2.04 50.40
#